data_AF-A0A804IIZ8-F1
#
_entry.id   AF-A0A804IIZ8-F1
#
_cell.length_a   1.000
_cell.length_b   1.000
_cell.length_c   1.000
_cell.angle_alpha   90.00
_cell.angle_beta   90.00
_cell.angle_gamma   90.00
#
_symmetry.space_group_name_H-M   'P 1'
#
loop_
_entity.id
_entity.type
_entity.pdbx_description
1 polymer ?
#
loop_
_entity_poly.entity_id
_entity_poly.type
_entity_poly.pdbx_seq_one_letter_code
_entity_poly.pdbx_strand_id
1 'polypeptide(L)' 'FVETDGKGFDIVRGTEIGKKHFKLSHFEEVFTTHHWMVRIYKLKPPKNRIRVKSNKSKSVCQARNKNFVIRAQIL' A
#
# COMPACT_ATOMS: atom_id res chain seq x y z
N PHE A 1 12.82 34.62 -18.72
CA PHE A 1 11.92 33.90 -17.80
C PHE A 1 12.38 32.46 -17.79
N VAL A 2 12.98 31.99 -16.70
CA VAL A 2 13.56 30.63 -16.64
C VAL A 2 12.44 29.62 -16.43
N GLU A 3 12.25 28.72 -17.40
CA GLU A 3 11.45 27.52 -17.26
C GLU A 3 12.06 26.67 -16.14
N THR A 4 11.42 26.68 -14.99
CA THR A 4 11.85 25.86 -13.85
C THR A 4 10.95 24.63 -13.86
N ASP A 5 11.54 23.46 -14.15
CA ASP A 5 10.87 22.16 -14.27
C ASP A 5 10.18 21.69 -12.97
N GLY A 6 9.25 22.46 -12.39
CA GLY A 6 8.48 22.07 -11.20
C GLY A 6 9.32 21.58 -10.01
N LYS A 7 10.58 22.00 -9.90
CA LYS A 7 11.53 21.50 -8.90
C LYS A 7 11.32 22.26 -7.59
N GLY A 8 10.86 21.56 -6.55
CA GLY A 8 10.78 22.12 -5.20
C GLY A 8 12.18 22.47 -4.67
N PHE A 9 12.42 23.75 -4.40
CA PHE A 9 13.70 24.29 -3.96
C PHE A 9 13.58 24.83 -2.53
N ASP A 10 14.54 24.48 -1.66
CA ASP A 10 14.63 25.04 -0.32
C ASP A 10 15.53 26.28 -0.35
N ILE A 11 14.92 27.46 -0.18
CA ILE A 11 15.62 28.76 -0.24
C ILE A 11 16.62 28.95 0.91
N VAL A 12 16.41 28.33 2.06
CA VAL A 12 17.27 28.52 3.24
C VAL A 12 18.56 27.72 3.09
N ARG A 13 18.44 26.51 2.56
CA ARG A 13 19.58 25.60 2.40
C ARG A 13 20.27 25.74 1.05
N GLY A 14 19.61 26.36 0.07
CA GLY A 14 20.15 26.50 -1.28
C GLY A 14 20.25 25.17 -2.03
N THR A 15 19.43 24.17 -1.66
CA THR A 15 19.48 22.81 -2.22
C THR A 15 18.14 22.40 -2.84
N GLU A 16 18.20 21.62 -3.92
CA GLU A 16 17.01 20.97 -4.48
C GLU A 16 16.53 19.82 -3.57
N ILE A 17 15.21 19.68 -3.36
CA ILE A 17 14.64 18.54 -2.64
C ILE A 17 14.83 17.27 -3.48
N GLY A 18 15.53 16.27 -2.93
CA GLY A 18 15.73 14.97 -3.58
C GLY A 18 14.45 14.12 -3.64
N LYS A 19 13.78 13.89 -2.51
CA LYS A 19 12.56 13.06 -2.46
C LYS A 19 11.30 13.92 -2.47
N LYS A 20 10.71 14.09 -3.66
CA LYS A 20 9.54 14.95 -3.88
C LYS A 20 8.21 14.31 -3.47
N HIS A 21 8.10 12.98 -3.55
CA HIS A 21 6.86 12.26 -3.24
C HIS A 21 7.03 11.40 -1.99
N PHE A 22 6.39 11.81 -0.89
CA PHE A 22 6.29 11.02 0.33
C PHE A 22 4.87 11.10 0.90
N LYS A 23 4.49 10.09 1.67
CA LYS A 23 3.18 10.01 2.34
C LYS A 23 3.38 9.86 3.84
N LEU A 24 2.60 10.59 4.62
CA LEU A 24 2.59 10.48 6.09
C LEU A 24 1.64 9.34 6.50
N SER A 25 2.19 8.31 7.14
CA SER A 25 1.43 7.13 7.58
C SER A 25 0.63 7.39 8.86
N HIS A 26 1.23 8.08 9.81
CA HIS A 26 0.71 8.25 11.17
C HIS A 26 0.12 9.63 11.44
N PHE A 27 0.40 10.60 10.59
CA PHE A 27 -0.01 11.97 10.77
C PHE A 27 -0.90 12.42 9.61
N GLU A 28 -1.82 13.33 9.90
CA GLU A 28 -2.57 14.08 8.91
C GLU A 28 -2.29 15.58 9.09
N GLU A 29 -2.18 16.29 7.97
CA GLU A 29 -2.05 17.73 7.96
C GLU A 29 -3.43 18.34 8.18
N VAL A 30 -3.61 19.07 9.28
CA VAL A 30 -4.89 19.73 9.61
C VAL A 30 -4.87 21.21 9.28
N PHE A 31 -3.69 21.82 9.29
CA PHE A 31 -3.52 23.22 8.97
C PHE A 31 -2.10 23.52 8.48
N THR A 32 -2.02 24.38 7.47
CA THR A 32 -0.77 24.98 7.00
C THR A 32 -1.00 26.48 6.84
N THR A 33 -0.04 27.26 7.33
CA THR A 33 -0.04 28.72 7.20
C THR A 33 0.22 29.16 5.74
N HIS A 34 -0.22 30.36 5.37
CA HIS A 34 -0.04 30.92 4.03
C HIS A 34 1.42 30.94 3.56
N HIS A 35 2.34 31.33 4.44
CA HIS A 35 3.78 31.39 4.14
C HIS A 35 4.55 30.15 4.60
N TRP A 36 3.85 29.07 4.95
CA TRP A 36 4.41 27.76 5.28
C TRP A 36 5.41 27.77 6.47
N MET A 37 5.37 28.81 7.30
CA MET A 37 6.20 28.95 8.51
C MET A 37 5.82 27.93 9.58
N VAL A 38 4.51 27.64 9.69
CA VAL A 38 3.97 26.67 10.64
C VAL A 38 3.07 25.67 9.91
N ARG A 39 3.25 24.39 10.24
CA ARG A 39 2.43 23.25 9.78
C ARG A 39 2.01 22.45 11.01
N ILE A 40 0.72 22.21 11.16
CA ILE A 40 0.16 21.50 12.31
C ILE A 40 -0.31 20.12 11.85
N TYR A 41 0.16 19.09 12.54
CA TYR A 41 -0.17 17.70 12.25
C TYR A 41 -0.95 17.08 13.41
N LYS A 42 -2.01 16.35 13.08
CA LYS A 42 -2.76 15.55 14.04
C LYS A 42 -2.32 14.09 13.96
N LEU A 43 -2.15 13.47 15.12
CA LEU A 43 -1.84 12.04 15.22
C LEU A 43 -3.09 11.23 14.83
N LYS A 44 -2.92 10.34 13.86
CA LYS A 44 -3.96 9.38 13.48
C LYS A 44 -4.12 8.32 14.58
N PRO A 45 -5.35 7.84 14.83
CA PRO A 45 -5.55 6.75 15.76
C PRO A 45 -4.74 5.52 15.34
N PRO A 46 -4.21 4.74 16.31
CA PRO A 46 -3.47 3.53 15.99
C PRO A 46 -4.37 2.59 15.18
N LYS A 47 -3.82 2.03 14.10
CA LYS A 47 -4.57 1.14 13.22
C LYS A 47 -5.03 -0.08 14.01
N ASN A 48 -6.34 -0.24 14.16
CA ASN A 48 -6.93 -1.38 14.87
C ASN A 48 -6.50 -2.70 14.19
N ARG A 49 -5.82 -3.57 14.94
CA ARG A 49 -5.13 -4.75 14.40
C ARG A 49 -6.12 -5.90 14.19
N ILE A 50 -6.83 -5.91 13.06
CA ILE A 50 -7.40 -7.16 12.52
C ILE A 50 -6.60 -7.52 11.27
N ARG A 51 -5.37 -8.01 11.48
CA ARG A 51 -4.59 -8.61 10.40
C ARG A 51 -4.94 -10.09 10.30
N VAL A 52 -6.10 -10.40 9.72
CA VAL A 52 -6.34 -11.73 9.15
C VAL A 52 -6.09 -11.63 7.65
N LYS A 53 -4.80 -11.70 7.26
CA LYS A 53 -4.45 -11.98 5.87
C LYS A 53 -4.36 -13.49 5.72
N SER A 54 -5.50 -14.16 5.54
CA SER A 54 -5.53 -15.54 5.04
C SER A 54 -5.58 -15.47 3.51
N ASN A 55 -4.41 -15.46 2.87
CA ASN A 55 -4.38 -15.65 1.42
C ASN A 55 -4.72 -17.13 1.15
N LYS A 56 -5.95 -17.35 0.69
CA LYS A 56 -6.50 -18.66 0.32
C LYS A 56 -6.03 -19.00 -1.09
N SER A 57 -5.00 -19.83 -1.24
CA SER A 57 -4.74 -20.50 -2.51
C SER A 57 -5.76 -21.63 -2.66
N LYS A 58 -6.76 -21.46 -3.54
CA LYS A 58 -7.60 -22.57 -4.00
C LYS A 58 -6.71 -23.47 -4.89
N SER A 59 -6.14 -24.54 -4.32
CA SER A 59 -5.62 -25.63 -5.14
C SER A 59 -6.83 -26.36 -5.74
N VAL A 60 -7.02 -26.23 -7.06
CA VAL A 60 -7.97 -27.06 -7.80
C VAL A 60 -7.54 -28.52 -7.65
N CYS A 61 -8.35 -29.32 -6.95
CA CYS A 61 -8.27 -30.77 -6.96
C CYS A 61 -9.05 -31.27 -8.17
N GLN A 62 -8.36 -31.58 -9.27
CA GLN A 62 -8.98 -32.19 -10.43
C GLN A 62 -9.22 -33.67 -10.14
N ALA A 63 -10.48 -34.03 -9.92
CA ALA A 63 -10.94 -35.39 -9.75
C ALA A 63 -10.55 -36.22 -10.99
N ARG A 64 -9.64 -37.19 -10.84
CA ARG A 64 -9.46 -38.26 -11.83
C ARG A 64 -10.30 -39.44 -11.36
N ASN A 65 -11.32 -39.71 -12.16
CA ASN A 65 -12.39 -40.67 -11.92
C ASN A 65 -11.81 -42.06 -11.61
N LYS A 66 -12.17 -42.65 -10.46
CA LYS A 66 -11.81 -44.02 -10.11
C LYS A 66 -12.87 -44.97 -10.70
N ASN A 67 -12.66 -45.45 -11.91
CA ASN A 67 -13.33 -46.67 -12.37
C ASN A 67 -12.63 -47.87 -11.75
N PHE A 68 -12.74 -48.00 -10.43
CA PHE A 68 -12.43 -49.22 -9.69
C PHE A 68 -13.78 -49.88 -9.36
N VAL A 69 -14.52 -50.25 -10.41
CA VAL A 69 -15.71 -51.11 -10.30
C VAL A 69 -15.36 -52.40 -11.02
N ILE A 70 -14.65 -53.25 -10.28
CA ILE A 70 -15.10 -54.60 -9.97
C ILE A 70 -15.98 -55.19 -11.09
N ARG A 71 -15.36 -55.76 -12.12
CA ARG A 71 -15.98 -56.87 -12.85
C ARG A 71 -15.62 -58.15 -12.11
N ALA A 72 -16.39 -58.42 -11.06
CA ALA A 72 -16.51 -59.75 -10.49
C ALA A 72 -17.43 -60.58 -11.38
N GLN A 73 -16.86 -61.66 -11.93
CA GLN A 73 -17.40 -63.02 -12.00
C GLN A 73 -18.75 -63.33 -12.71
N ILE A 74 -18.71 -64.41 -13.51
CA ILE A 74 -19.79 -65.36 -13.95
C ILE A 74 -20.70 -64.81 -15.07
N LEU A 75 -20.84 -65.39 -16.26
CA LEU A 75 -20.85 -66.79 -16.74
C LEU A 75 -20.22 -66.87 -18.14
#